data_AF-A0A1G1YLI3-F1
#
_entry.id   AF-A0A1G1YLI3-F1
#
_cell.length_a   1.000
_cell.length_b   1.000
_cell.length_c   1.000
_cell.angle_alpha   90.00
_cell.angle_beta   90.00
_cell.angle_gamma   90.00
#
_symmetry.space_group_name_H-M   'P 1'
#
loop_
_entity.id
_entity.type
_entity.pdbx_description
1 polymer ?
#
loop_
_entity_poly.entity_id
_entity_poly.type
_entity_poly.pdbx_seq_one_letter_code
_entity_poly.pdbx_strand_id
1 'polypeptide(L)'
;MVSQRKVKKNTATILPARVKAIKEYKTTHQKRFNLPFISNFGLAAEKDYLIENLSMLLLSGLDLLSSLDAIQSDIRSKKLKDIVSDLKGNIDAGFSLSQSLIESKLFPEHIISLIRIGEETGKLADNLKVIVIQQQKERSFRSKVNSAMMYPVLVLVLTGVIGIGISWFILPRLASVFNQLRLDLPFLTKVLIATGKFIEVYGFIFFPISILFLLLIIYFVFIFYKTKFIGQYLLFKIPGVGKLIQQVQMAQLGYILGTLLKAGLPIVNSISSLAEATTFYNYKKFFYFLQKSLENGNSIYRTFGLYKNSDKLITIPVQQMIGSAEKSGCLPETLLKIGEIFEEKTEISTKNLAIILEPVLLIIIWLGVVAVALAVILPIYSLIGGLSQSSSTSTPLPPSPIIEIEEIAEQPLATTTENIISLKKLKIKPTPVGYLNVRDNPNLNGRILLRIYPDEIYEYQSEQAGWYEIILPSAATGWVFGDYVELINQ
;
A
#
# COMPACT_ATOMS: atom_id res chain seq x y z
N MET A 1 -37.63 73.19 -9.76
CA MET A 1 -38.50 72.32 -10.59
C MET A 1 -38.17 72.67 -12.03
N VAL A 2 -37.60 71.83 -12.90
CA VAL A 2 -38.14 70.58 -13.43
C VAL A 2 -36.98 69.73 -13.98
N SER A 3 -37.11 68.43 -13.76
CA SER A 3 -36.23 67.31 -14.14
C SER A 3 -36.06 67.16 -15.66
N GLN A 4 -34.81 67.08 -16.14
CA GLN A 4 -34.50 66.59 -17.48
C GLN A 4 -34.26 65.08 -17.47
N ARG A 5 -35.15 64.36 -18.15
CA ARG A 5 -35.11 62.91 -18.39
C ARG A 5 -33.96 62.55 -19.32
N LYS A 6 -33.14 61.58 -18.91
CA LYS A 6 -32.14 60.88 -19.76
C LYS A 6 -32.85 60.13 -20.89
N VAL A 7 -32.59 60.54 -22.13
CA VAL A 7 -32.88 59.74 -23.34
C VAL A 7 -31.71 58.77 -23.55
N LYS A 8 -32.00 57.46 -23.46
CA LYS A 8 -31.04 56.38 -23.71
C LYS A 8 -31.11 56.03 -25.20
N LYS A 9 -30.06 56.33 -25.96
CA LYS A 9 -29.90 55.92 -27.37
C LYS A 9 -29.79 54.39 -27.44
N ASN A 10 -30.65 53.80 -28.26
CA ASN A 10 -30.64 52.39 -28.63
C ASN A 10 -29.84 52.27 -29.94
N THR A 11 -28.65 51.70 -29.88
CA THR A 11 -27.84 51.41 -31.08
C THR A 11 -27.47 49.93 -31.07
N ALA A 12 -28.03 49.24 -32.07
CA ALA A 12 -27.82 47.90 -32.63
C ALA A 12 -26.65 47.03 -32.15
N THR A 13 -26.93 45.71 -32.04
CA THR A 13 -26.09 44.68 -32.68
C THR A 13 -26.98 43.56 -33.21
N ILE A 14 -27.05 43.46 -34.53
CA ILE A 14 -27.68 42.37 -35.28
C ILE A 14 -26.84 41.11 -35.03
N LEU A 15 -27.40 40.13 -34.31
CA LEU A 15 -26.78 38.81 -34.17
C LEU A 15 -26.86 38.08 -35.53
N PRO A 16 -25.76 37.52 -36.07
CA PRO A 16 -25.81 36.82 -37.34
C PRO A 16 -26.72 35.58 -37.23
N ALA A 17 -27.48 35.29 -38.28
CA ALA A 17 -28.47 34.21 -38.37
C ALA A 17 -27.96 32.82 -37.91
N ARG A 18 -26.64 32.60 -37.98
CA ARG A 18 -25.92 31.42 -37.46
C ARG A 18 -26.11 31.20 -35.93
N VAL A 19 -26.26 32.28 -35.15
CA VAL A 19 -26.48 32.21 -33.68
C VAL A 19 -27.92 31.80 -33.34
N LYS A 20 -28.87 32.08 -34.24
CA LYS A 20 -30.27 31.71 -34.08
C LYS A 20 -30.49 30.21 -34.32
N ALA A 21 -29.83 29.64 -35.32
CA ALA A 21 -29.82 28.20 -35.60
C ALA A 21 -29.26 27.37 -34.43
N ILE A 22 -28.21 27.88 -33.75
CA ILE A 22 -27.63 27.26 -32.54
C ILE A 22 -28.64 27.25 -31.37
N LYS A 23 -29.59 28.19 -31.34
CA LYS A 23 -30.61 28.28 -30.30
C LYS A 23 -31.81 27.36 -30.57
N GLU A 24 -32.16 27.14 -31.83
CA GLU A 24 -33.26 26.25 -32.24
C GLU A 24 -32.89 24.76 -32.22
N TYR A 25 -31.64 24.38 -32.52
CA TYR A 25 -31.18 22.99 -32.34
C TYR A 25 -31.19 22.54 -30.86
N LYS A 26 -31.03 23.50 -29.93
CA LYS A 26 -31.01 23.26 -28.48
C LYS A 26 -32.34 22.82 -27.88
N THR A 27 -33.46 22.96 -28.60
CA THR A 27 -34.80 22.70 -28.05
C THR A 27 -35.35 21.30 -28.29
N THR A 28 -34.72 20.46 -29.13
CA THR A 28 -35.31 19.16 -29.52
C THR A 28 -34.68 17.94 -28.83
N HIS A 29 -33.46 18.02 -28.28
CA HIS A 29 -32.89 16.91 -27.52
C HIS A 29 -33.12 17.06 -26.01
N GLN A 30 -34.06 16.25 -25.51
CA GLN A 30 -34.43 16.09 -24.11
C GLN A 30 -33.23 16.19 -23.15
N LYS A 31 -33.35 17.08 -22.16
CA LYS A 31 -32.54 17.08 -20.94
C LYS A 31 -32.66 15.73 -20.23
N ARG A 32 -31.76 14.79 -20.54
CA ARG A 32 -31.43 13.70 -19.62
C ARG A 32 -30.48 14.27 -18.57
N PHE A 33 -30.96 14.30 -17.33
CA PHE A 33 -30.19 14.70 -16.16
C PHE A 33 -29.13 13.62 -15.88
N ASN A 34 -28.05 13.59 -16.66
CA ASN A 34 -26.94 12.66 -16.47
C ASN A 34 -25.91 13.29 -15.52
N LEU A 35 -25.75 12.69 -14.34
CA LEU A 35 -24.64 12.98 -13.44
C LEU A 35 -23.31 12.62 -14.15
N PRO A 36 -22.45 13.60 -14.50
CA PRO A 36 -21.29 13.35 -15.36
C PRO A 36 -20.24 12.44 -14.71
N PHE A 37 -20.24 12.33 -13.38
CA PHE A 37 -19.23 11.58 -12.63
C PHE A 37 -19.44 10.06 -12.62
N ILE A 38 -20.69 9.59 -12.73
CA ILE A 38 -21.02 8.15 -12.62
C ILE A 38 -21.12 7.50 -14.02
N SER A 39 -21.45 8.27 -15.05
CA SER A 39 -21.73 7.69 -16.37
C SER A 39 -20.50 7.14 -17.10
N ASN A 40 -19.27 7.54 -16.76
CA ASN A 40 -18.03 7.09 -17.44
C ASN A 40 -17.40 5.84 -16.82
N PHE A 41 -18.02 5.27 -15.79
CA PHE A 41 -17.56 4.02 -15.19
C PHE A 41 -17.78 2.86 -16.18
N GLY A 42 -16.71 2.19 -16.60
CA GLY A 42 -16.75 1.09 -17.58
C GLY A 42 -16.35 1.46 -19.03
N LEU A 43 -16.22 2.74 -19.38
CA LEU A 43 -15.82 3.18 -20.73
C LEU A 43 -14.30 3.32 -20.93
N ALA A 44 -13.49 3.03 -19.92
CA ALA A 44 -12.07 3.33 -19.93
C ALA A 44 -11.27 2.55 -20.98
N ALA A 45 -11.63 1.29 -21.26
CA ALA A 45 -10.98 0.49 -22.30
C ALA A 45 -11.45 0.90 -23.70
N GLU A 46 -12.73 1.28 -23.84
CA GLU A 46 -13.30 1.57 -25.15
C GLU A 46 -12.98 2.98 -25.67
N LYS A 47 -12.74 3.96 -24.79
CA LYS A 47 -12.23 5.27 -25.19
C LYS A 47 -10.82 5.18 -25.81
N ASP A 48 -10.00 4.27 -25.29
CA ASP A 48 -8.63 4.06 -25.76
C ASP A 48 -8.69 3.36 -27.13
N TYR A 49 -9.58 2.38 -27.27
CA TYR A 49 -9.90 1.74 -28.55
C TYR A 49 -10.35 2.75 -29.62
N LEU A 50 -11.20 3.72 -29.28
CA LEU A 50 -11.63 4.77 -30.23
C LEU A 50 -10.43 5.54 -30.79
N ILE A 51 -9.51 6.02 -29.93
CA ILE A 51 -8.35 6.80 -30.37
C ILE A 51 -7.34 5.93 -31.14
N GLU A 52 -7.11 4.70 -30.70
CA GLU A 52 -6.19 3.77 -31.36
C GLU A 52 -6.61 3.43 -32.78
N ASN A 53 -7.87 3.04 -32.97
CA ASN A 53 -8.36 2.72 -34.30
C ASN A 53 -8.51 3.97 -35.16
N LEU A 54 -8.92 5.10 -34.59
CA LEU A 54 -8.99 6.35 -35.33
C LEU A 54 -7.60 6.78 -35.84
N SER A 55 -6.57 6.64 -34.99
CA SER A 55 -5.18 6.86 -35.41
C SER A 55 -4.77 5.91 -36.52
N MET A 56 -5.04 4.61 -36.37
CA MET A 56 -4.65 3.58 -37.34
C MET A 56 -5.31 3.79 -38.71
N LEU A 57 -6.63 4.02 -38.73
CA LEU A 57 -7.39 4.19 -39.96
C LEU A 57 -7.02 5.48 -40.70
N LEU A 58 -6.88 6.59 -39.96
CA LEU A 58 -6.43 7.85 -40.56
C LEU A 58 -4.99 7.77 -41.10
N LEU A 59 -4.08 7.08 -40.39
CA LEU A 59 -2.72 6.83 -40.89
C LEU A 59 -2.70 5.92 -42.13
N SER A 60 -3.69 5.04 -42.29
CA SER A 60 -3.86 4.20 -43.49
C SER A 60 -4.49 4.95 -44.66
N GLY A 61 -4.85 6.23 -44.49
CA GLY A 61 -5.38 7.09 -45.55
C GLY A 61 -6.90 7.10 -45.66
N LEU A 62 -7.65 6.49 -44.73
CA LEU A 62 -9.10 6.65 -44.67
C LEU A 62 -9.46 8.06 -44.20
N ASP A 63 -10.59 8.60 -44.69
CA ASP A 63 -11.13 9.85 -44.17
C ASP A 63 -11.76 9.67 -42.77
N LEU A 64 -12.03 10.79 -42.10
CA LEU A 64 -12.52 10.81 -40.73
C LEU A 64 -13.90 10.16 -40.56
N LEU A 65 -14.84 10.40 -41.48
CA LEU A 65 -16.20 9.87 -41.38
C LEU A 65 -16.18 8.35 -41.62
N SER A 66 -15.50 7.90 -42.68
CA SER A 66 -15.31 6.48 -42.97
C SER A 66 -14.61 5.73 -41.83
N SER A 67 -13.62 6.37 -41.20
CA SER A 67 -12.94 5.80 -40.03
C SER A 67 -13.89 5.64 -38.84
N LEU A 68 -14.72 6.66 -38.56
CA LEU A 68 -15.70 6.58 -37.47
C LEU A 68 -16.80 5.55 -37.76
N ASP A 69 -17.21 5.38 -39.02
CA ASP A 69 -18.13 4.31 -39.45
C ASP A 69 -17.57 2.92 -39.16
N ALA A 70 -16.33 2.66 -39.57
CA ALA A 70 -15.65 1.40 -39.31
C ALA A 70 -15.57 1.10 -37.81
N ILE A 71 -15.17 2.08 -37.01
CA ILE A 71 -15.05 1.96 -35.55
C ILE A 71 -16.42 1.70 -34.90
N GLN A 72 -17.48 2.40 -35.34
CA GLN A 72 -18.83 2.26 -34.79
C GLN A 72 -19.39 0.84 -34.93
N SER A 73 -18.97 0.11 -35.97
CA SER A 73 -19.41 -1.26 -36.21
C SER A 73 -18.86 -2.28 -35.20
N ASP A 74 -17.67 -2.04 -34.64
CA ASP A 74 -16.99 -2.95 -33.70
C ASP A 74 -17.16 -2.54 -32.22
N ILE A 75 -17.70 -1.35 -31.94
CA ILE A 75 -17.98 -0.90 -30.57
C ILE A 75 -19.09 -1.75 -29.93
N ARG A 76 -18.79 -2.34 -28.77
CA ARG A 76 -19.71 -3.17 -27.98
C ARG A 76 -20.65 -2.36 -27.09
N SER A 77 -20.15 -1.31 -26.44
CA SER A 77 -20.98 -0.46 -25.58
C SER A 77 -21.93 0.40 -26.38
N LYS A 78 -23.22 0.27 -26.05
CA LYS A 78 -24.27 1.16 -26.55
C LYS A 78 -23.94 2.63 -26.30
N LYS A 79 -23.40 2.96 -25.12
CA LYS A 79 -23.09 4.36 -24.76
C LYS A 79 -22.01 4.94 -25.67
N LEU A 80 -20.94 4.20 -25.97
CA LEU A 80 -19.90 4.70 -26.88
C LEU A 80 -20.40 4.75 -28.33
N LYS A 81 -21.24 3.79 -28.73
CA LYS A 81 -21.87 3.78 -30.06
C LYS A 81 -22.74 5.00 -30.30
N ASP A 82 -23.51 5.41 -29.29
CA ASP A 82 -24.32 6.65 -29.30
C ASP A 82 -23.40 7.88 -29.42
N ILE A 83 -22.33 7.96 -28.62
CA ILE A 83 -21.36 9.06 -28.68
C ILE A 83 -20.71 9.15 -30.07
N VAL A 84 -20.28 8.04 -30.65
CA VAL A 84 -19.68 8.03 -32.00
C VAL A 84 -20.71 8.43 -33.06
N SER A 85 -21.98 8.05 -32.89
CA SER A 85 -23.07 8.51 -33.76
C SER A 85 -23.23 10.03 -33.70
N ASP A 86 -23.22 10.60 -32.50
CA ASP A 86 -23.31 12.06 -32.29
C ASP A 86 -22.09 12.78 -32.89
N LEU A 87 -20.88 12.22 -32.72
CA LEU A 87 -19.66 12.75 -33.33
C LEU A 87 -19.78 12.79 -34.85
N LYS A 88 -20.23 11.71 -35.48
CA LYS A 88 -20.42 11.65 -36.93
C LYS A 88 -21.44 12.68 -37.40
N GLY A 89 -22.60 12.78 -36.74
CA GLY A 89 -23.62 13.77 -37.08
C GLY A 89 -23.12 15.21 -36.96
N ASN A 90 -22.31 15.50 -35.94
CA ASN A 90 -21.71 16.82 -35.76
C ASN A 90 -20.65 17.12 -36.85
N ILE A 91 -19.81 16.15 -37.20
CA ILE A 91 -18.80 16.31 -38.24
C ILE A 91 -19.46 16.50 -39.61
N ASP A 92 -20.50 15.73 -39.92
CA ASP A 92 -21.29 15.86 -41.14
C ASP A 92 -22.02 17.21 -41.23
N ALA A 93 -22.43 17.76 -40.07
CA ALA A 93 -22.95 19.13 -39.95
C ALA A 93 -21.87 20.23 -40.03
N GLY A 94 -20.58 19.87 -40.14
CA GLY A 94 -19.45 20.78 -40.31
C GLY A 94 -18.80 21.27 -39.02
N PHE A 95 -19.09 20.66 -37.87
CA PHE A 95 -18.34 20.90 -36.64
C PHE A 95 -17.01 20.15 -36.66
N SER A 96 -15.98 20.68 -35.98
CA SER A 96 -14.72 19.96 -35.84
C SER A 96 -14.84 18.76 -34.90
N LEU A 97 -13.98 17.76 -35.06
CA LEU A 97 -13.84 16.62 -34.16
C LEU A 97 -13.54 17.11 -32.73
N SER A 98 -12.62 18.08 -32.58
CA SER A 98 -12.28 18.64 -31.28
C SER A 98 -13.47 19.32 -30.60
N GLN A 99 -14.31 20.07 -31.32
CA GLN A 99 -15.53 20.69 -30.78
C GLN A 99 -16.52 19.63 -30.30
N SER A 100 -16.73 18.60 -31.12
CA SER A 100 -17.67 17.51 -30.84
C SER A 100 -17.22 16.67 -29.62
N LEU A 101 -15.91 16.45 -29.48
CA LEU A 101 -15.35 15.71 -28.33
C LEU A 101 -15.42 16.48 -27.01
N ILE A 102 -15.40 17.82 -27.02
CA ILE A 102 -15.54 18.63 -25.80
C ILE A 102 -16.90 18.40 -25.16
N GLU A 103 -17.97 18.31 -25.97
CA GLU A 103 -19.33 18.08 -25.46
C GLU A 103 -19.47 16.68 -24.85
N SER A 104 -18.80 15.68 -25.43
CA SER A 104 -18.83 14.30 -24.93
C SER A 104 -18.21 14.12 -23.55
N LYS A 105 -17.29 15.03 -23.13
CA LYS A 105 -16.47 14.92 -21.92
C LYS A 105 -15.76 13.56 -21.77
N LEU A 106 -15.47 12.90 -22.90
CA LEU A 106 -14.90 11.56 -22.93
C LEU A 106 -13.38 11.58 -22.73
N PHE A 107 -12.73 12.63 -23.21
CA PHE A 107 -11.28 12.82 -23.11
C PHE A 107 -10.88 14.01 -22.22
N PRO A 108 -9.72 13.94 -21.55
CA PRO A 108 -9.12 15.08 -20.87
C PRO A 108 -8.70 16.17 -21.86
N GLU A 109 -8.62 17.41 -21.37
CA GLU A 109 -8.40 18.61 -22.20
C GLU A 109 -7.15 18.55 -23.08
N HIS A 110 -6.02 18.05 -22.55
CA HIS A 110 -4.78 17.92 -23.33
C HIS A 110 -4.92 17.03 -24.57
N ILE A 111 -5.76 15.99 -24.53
CA ILE A 111 -6.03 15.14 -25.70
C ILE A 111 -6.84 15.93 -26.73
N ILE A 112 -7.87 16.66 -26.30
CA ILE A 112 -8.68 17.44 -27.26
C ILE A 112 -7.86 18.60 -27.85
N SER A 113 -6.92 19.19 -27.09
CA SER A 113 -5.98 20.19 -27.59
C SER A 113 -5.09 19.62 -28.69
N LEU A 114 -4.55 18.40 -28.53
CA LEU A 114 -3.76 17.73 -29.57
C LEU A 114 -4.60 17.43 -30.82
N ILE A 115 -5.84 16.98 -30.63
CA ILE A 115 -6.77 16.76 -31.75
C ILE A 115 -7.02 18.09 -32.48
N ARG A 116 -7.33 19.16 -31.76
CA ARG A 116 -7.57 20.49 -32.33
C ARG A 116 -6.38 20.99 -33.16
N ILE A 117 -5.17 20.93 -32.61
CA ILE A 117 -3.96 21.30 -33.35
C ILE A 117 -3.82 20.43 -34.61
N GLY A 118 -4.13 19.14 -34.49
CA GLY A 118 -4.06 18.20 -35.60
C GLY A 118 -5.03 18.57 -36.72
N GLU A 119 -6.24 18.99 -36.37
CA GLU A 119 -7.23 19.51 -37.32
C GLU A 119 -6.77 20.82 -37.96
N GLU A 120 -6.31 21.78 -37.16
CA GLU A 120 -5.86 23.11 -37.63
C GLU A 120 -4.63 23.03 -38.53
N THR A 121 -3.73 22.07 -38.28
CA THR A 121 -2.47 21.89 -39.03
C THR A 121 -2.55 20.82 -40.11
N GLY A 122 -3.68 20.12 -40.24
CA GLY A 122 -3.83 18.97 -41.15
C GLY A 122 -3.04 17.72 -40.76
N LYS A 123 -2.48 17.68 -39.54
CA LYS A 123 -1.68 16.56 -38.99
C LYS A 123 -2.45 15.75 -37.95
N LEU A 124 -3.76 15.58 -38.13
CA LEU A 124 -4.62 14.88 -37.20
C LEU A 124 -4.15 13.45 -36.92
N ALA A 125 -3.77 12.71 -37.98
CA ALA A 125 -3.29 11.33 -37.86
C ALA A 125 -2.01 11.22 -36.99
N ASP A 126 -1.06 12.13 -37.20
CA ASP A 126 0.19 12.19 -36.42
C ASP A 126 -0.09 12.53 -34.95
N ASN A 127 -0.95 13.51 -34.68
CA ASN A 127 -1.28 13.90 -33.31
C ASN A 127 -2.04 12.80 -32.56
N LEU A 128 -2.96 12.09 -33.24
CA LEU A 128 -3.62 10.90 -32.69
C LEU A 128 -2.60 9.81 -32.36
N LYS A 129 -1.59 9.58 -33.22
CA LYS A 129 -0.51 8.62 -32.93
C LYS A 129 0.25 8.99 -31.66
N VAL A 130 0.51 10.28 -31.44
CA VAL A 130 1.15 10.73 -30.20
C VAL A 130 0.26 10.46 -28.98
N ILE A 131 -1.04 10.72 -29.09
CA ILE A 131 -2.00 10.40 -28.02
C ILE A 131 -2.00 8.89 -27.73
N VAL A 132 -2.00 8.03 -28.75
CA VAL A 132 -1.94 6.57 -28.60
C VAL A 132 -0.68 6.15 -27.82
N ILE A 133 0.49 6.64 -28.22
CA ILE A 133 1.75 6.35 -27.54
C ILE A 133 1.68 6.77 -26.06
N GLN A 134 1.13 7.96 -25.78
CA GLN A 134 0.96 8.43 -24.41
C GLN A 134 0.03 7.53 -23.59
N GLN A 135 -1.11 7.10 -24.15
CA GLN A 135 -2.05 6.19 -23.47
C GLN A 135 -1.43 4.81 -23.22
N GLN A 136 -0.67 4.27 -24.18
CA GLN A 136 0.06 3.02 -24.02
C GLN A 136 1.04 3.08 -22.84
N LYS A 137 1.76 4.20 -22.68
CA LYS A 137 2.67 4.44 -21.56
C LYS A 137 1.94 4.51 -20.22
N GLU A 138 0.82 5.23 -20.18
CA GLU A 138 -0.01 5.30 -18.96
C GLU A 138 -0.56 3.91 -18.57
N ARG A 139 -1.02 3.11 -19.54
CA ARG A 139 -1.49 1.74 -19.29
C ARG A 139 -0.37 0.82 -18.83
N SER A 140 0.81 0.89 -19.45
CA SER A 140 1.96 0.08 -19.05
C SER A 140 2.39 0.42 -17.62
N PHE A 141 2.41 1.71 -17.27
CA PHE A 141 2.68 2.15 -15.90
C PHE A 141 1.65 1.62 -14.91
N ARG A 142 0.34 1.78 -15.19
CA ARG A 142 -0.73 1.25 -14.33
C ARG A 142 -0.64 -0.26 -14.14
N SER A 143 -0.35 -0.99 -15.21
CA SER A 143 -0.17 -2.44 -15.16
C SER A 143 1.01 -2.82 -14.25
N LYS A 144 2.16 -2.14 -14.37
CA LYS A 144 3.33 -2.35 -13.52
C LYS A 144 3.02 -2.06 -12.05
N VAL A 145 2.32 -0.97 -11.76
CA VAL A 145 1.89 -0.61 -10.39
C VAL A 145 0.94 -1.68 -9.83
N ASN A 146 -0.08 -2.07 -10.59
CA ASN A 146 -1.05 -3.09 -10.16
C ASN A 146 -0.35 -4.43 -9.91
N SER A 147 0.58 -4.82 -10.78
CA SER A 147 1.33 -6.07 -10.65
C SER A 147 2.23 -6.05 -9.41
N ALA A 148 2.92 -4.93 -9.13
CA ALA A 148 3.75 -4.76 -7.95
C ALA A 148 2.94 -4.79 -6.63
N MET A 149 1.70 -4.31 -6.65
CA MET A 149 0.79 -4.30 -5.49
C MET A 149 0.05 -5.62 -5.27
N MET A 150 -0.01 -6.49 -6.29
CA MET A 150 -0.75 -7.76 -6.21
C MET A 150 -0.24 -8.67 -5.10
N TYR A 151 1.09 -8.83 -4.99
CA TYR A 151 1.70 -9.70 -3.98
C TYR A 151 1.42 -9.22 -2.54
N PRO A 152 1.70 -7.95 -2.16
CA PRO A 152 1.35 -7.44 -0.83
C PRO A 152 -0.13 -7.63 -0.48
N VAL A 153 -1.03 -7.37 -1.42
CA VAL A 153 -2.48 -7.53 -1.19
C VAL A 153 -2.83 -9.00 -0.96
N LEU A 154 -2.34 -9.92 -1.80
CA LEU A 154 -2.62 -11.35 -1.67
C LEU A 154 -2.16 -11.88 -0.32
N VAL A 155 -0.93 -11.57 0.09
CA VAL A 155 -0.37 -12.07 1.34
C VAL A 155 -1.11 -11.49 2.55
N LEU A 156 -1.41 -10.19 2.56
CA LEU A 156 -2.19 -9.58 3.65
C LEU A 156 -3.59 -10.19 3.77
N VAL A 157 -4.25 -10.45 2.64
CA VAL A 157 -5.54 -11.14 2.62
C VAL A 157 -5.41 -12.55 3.20
N LEU A 158 -4.42 -13.33 2.78
CA LEU A 158 -4.21 -14.70 3.26
C LEU A 158 -3.88 -14.73 4.76
N THR A 159 -2.96 -13.88 5.23
CA THR A 159 -2.64 -13.74 6.66
C THR A 159 -3.86 -13.32 7.47
N GLY A 160 -4.66 -12.38 6.96
CA GLY A 160 -5.92 -11.97 7.59
C GLY A 160 -6.92 -13.10 7.70
N VAL A 161 -7.12 -13.87 6.62
CA VAL A 161 -8.03 -15.03 6.58
C VAL A 161 -7.58 -16.10 7.59
N ILE A 162 -6.29 -16.45 7.62
CA ILE A 162 -5.75 -17.43 8.57
C ILE A 162 -5.91 -16.94 10.01
N GLY A 163 -5.56 -15.67 10.29
CA GLY A 163 -5.69 -15.09 11.62
C GLY A 163 -7.14 -15.07 12.12
N ILE A 164 -8.08 -14.67 11.27
CA ILE A 164 -9.52 -14.71 11.57
C ILE A 164 -9.96 -16.16 11.82
N GLY A 165 -9.53 -17.11 10.99
CA GLY A 165 -9.85 -18.53 11.16
C GLY A 165 -9.39 -19.09 12.50
N ILE A 166 -8.15 -18.77 12.92
CA ILE A 166 -7.62 -19.19 14.23
C ILE A 166 -8.44 -18.55 15.36
N SER A 167 -8.76 -17.27 15.26
CA SER A 167 -9.54 -16.55 16.26
C SER A 167 -10.99 -17.04 16.37
N TRP A 168 -11.61 -17.43 15.26
CA TRP A 168 -12.99 -17.92 15.23
C TRP A 168 -13.07 -19.37 15.69
N PHE A 169 -12.22 -20.27 15.18
CA PHE A 169 -12.39 -21.71 15.39
C PHE A 169 -11.55 -22.28 16.54
N ILE A 170 -10.29 -21.86 16.68
CA ILE A 170 -9.33 -22.51 17.59
C ILE A 170 -9.45 -21.93 19.00
N LEU A 171 -9.45 -20.60 19.11
CA LEU A 171 -9.41 -19.92 20.41
C LEU A 171 -10.64 -20.18 21.29
N PRO A 172 -11.89 -20.20 20.77
CA PRO A 172 -13.05 -20.49 21.61
C PRO A 172 -13.05 -21.92 22.17
N ARG A 173 -12.54 -22.89 21.40
CA ARG A 173 -12.37 -24.27 21.88
C ARG A 173 -11.36 -24.33 23.02
N LEU A 174 -10.22 -23.67 22.87
CA LEU A 174 -9.26 -23.54 23.97
C LEU A 174 -9.92 -22.88 25.18
N ALA A 175 -10.59 -21.74 25.01
CA ALA A 175 -11.27 -21.02 26.09
C ALA A 175 -12.22 -21.91 26.92
N SER A 176 -12.96 -22.81 26.25
CA SER A 176 -13.86 -23.74 26.94
C SER A 176 -13.14 -24.68 27.91
N VAL A 177 -11.94 -25.16 27.54
CA VAL A 177 -11.10 -26.02 28.38
C VAL A 177 -10.55 -25.26 29.59
N PHE A 178 -10.11 -24.02 29.41
CA PHE A 178 -9.63 -23.17 30.53
C PHE A 178 -10.72 -22.90 31.56
N ASN A 179 -11.95 -22.62 31.10
CA ASN A 179 -13.09 -22.38 31.97
C ASN A 179 -13.44 -23.64 32.80
N GLN A 180 -13.31 -24.84 32.21
CA GLN A 180 -13.52 -26.09 32.94
C GLN A 180 -12.46 -26.30 34.04
N LEU A 181 -11.22 -25.90 33.79
CA LEU A 181 -10.10 -26.03 34.72
C LEU A 181 -9.99 -24.87 35.72
N ARG A 182 -10.92 -23.90 35.65
CA ARG A 182 -10.94 -22.69 36.50
C ARG A 182 -9.61 -21.92 36.52
N LEU A 183 -8.87 -21.97 35.42
CA LEU A 183 -7.61 -21.24 35.25
C LEU A 183 -7.86 -19.87 34.63
N ASP A 184 -7.13 -18.87 35.10
CA ASP A 184 -7.17 -17.54 34.53
C ASP A 184 -6.50 -17.49 33.15
N LEU A 185 -7.26 -17.03 32.16
CA LEU A 185 -6.73 -16.81 30.82
C LEU A 185 -5.78 -15.59 30.79
N PRO A 186 -4.62 -15.67 30.12
CA PRO A 186 -3.75 -14.52 29.88
C PRO A 186 -4.48 -13.38 29.16
N PHE A 187 -4.07 -12.13 29.40
CA PHE A 187 -4.71 -10.95 28.81
C PHE A 187 -4.84 -11.03 27.28
N LEU A 188 -3.76 -11.44 26.60
CA LEU A 188 -3.73 -11.55 25.14
C LEU A 188 -4.79 -12.54 24.63
N THR A 189 -4.93 -13.70 25.29
CA THR A 189 -5.95 -14.70 24.95
C THR A 189 -7.36 -14.22 25.28
N LYS A 190 -7.57 -13.51 26.40
CA LYS A 190 -8.86 -12.89 26.74
C LYS A 190 -9.31 -11.90 25.64
N VAL A 191 -8.40 -11.05 25.15
CA VAL A 191 -8.68 -10.09 24.06
C VAL A 191 -9.02 -10.80 22.75
N LEU A 192 -8.27 -11.84 22.36
CA LEU A 192 -8.56 -12.54 21.11
C LEU A 192 -9.84 -13.40 21.20
N ILE A 193 -10.15 -14.03 22.34
CA ILE A 193 -11.44 -14.73 22.52
C ILE A 193 -12.60 -13.74 22.49
N ALA A 194 -12.46 -12.58 23.13
CA ALA A 194 -13.47 -11.53 23.09
C ALA A 194 -13.70 -11.04 21.65
N THR A 195 -12.62 -10.85 20.90
CA THR A 195 -12.67 -10.53 19.46
C THR A 195 -13.35 -11.65 18.66
N GLY A 196 -13.00 -12.91 18.92
CA GLY A 196 -13.60 -14.08 18.28
C GLY A 196 -15.10 -14.20 18.53
N LYS A 197 -15.56 -14.06 19.78
CA LYS A 197 -16.98 -14.05 20.14
C LYS A 197 -17.73 -12.87 19.54
N PHE A 198 -17.10 -11.70 19.49
CA PHE A 198 -17.66 -10.53 18.81
C PHE A 198 -17.87 -10.81 17.32
N ILE A 199 -16.88 -11.44 16.67
CA ILE A 199 -16.98 -11.84 15.25
C ILE A 199 -18.01 -12.98 15.07
N GLU A 200 -18.14 -13.92 15.99
CA GLU A 200 -19.13 -14.99 15.90
C GLU A 200 -20.57 -14.45 15.94
N VAL A 201 -20.85 -13.55 16.89
CA VAL A 201 -22.20 -12.97 17.09
C VAL A 201 -22.51 -11.88 16.08
N TYR A 202 -21.57 -10.96 15.85
CA TYR A 202 -21.80 -9.76 15.03
C TYR A 202 -21.14 -9.83 13.66
N GLY A 203 -20.33 -10.85 13.33
CA GLY A 203 -19.52 -10.89 12.11
C GLY A 203 -20.32 -10.72 10.83
N PHE A 204 -21.51 -11.33 10.75
CA PHE A 204 -22.39 -11.19 9.58
C PHE A 204 -22.79 -9.74 9.29
N ILE A 205 -22.88 -8.90 10.31
CA ILE A 205 -23.22 -7.47 10.21
C ILE A 205 -21.95 -6.60 10.21
N PHE A 206 -20.96 -6.97 11.02
CA PHE A 206 -19.71 -6.24 11.22
C PHE A 206 -18.84 -6.24 9.97
N PHE A 207 -18.65 -7.37 9.28
CA PHE A 207 -17.84 -7.42 8.06
C PHE A 207 -18.40 -6.53 6.94
N PRO A 208 -19.68 -6.61 6.54
CA PRO A 208 -20.20 -5.73 5.49
C PRO A 208 -20.20 -4.26 5.92
N ILE A 209 -20.47 -3.94 7.19
CA ILE A 209 -20.37 -2.56 7.70
C ILE A 209 -18.92 -2.07 7.70
N SER A 210 -17.96 -2.90 8.12
CA SER A 210 -16.54 -2.56 8.14
C SER A 210 -16.01 -2.36 6.72
N ILE A 211 -16.39 -3.22 5.77
CA ILE A 211 -16.09 -3.06 4.34
C ILE A 211 -16.72 -1.78 3.80
N LEU A 212 -18.00 -1.52 4.09
CA LEU A 212 -18.68 -0.30 3.65
C LEU A 212 -18.02 0.95 4.24
N PHE A 213 -17.67 0.93 5.53
CA PHE A 213 -16.99 2.01 6.22
C PHE A 213 -15.59 2.25 5.66
N LEU A 214 -14.83 1.17 5.40
CA LEU A 214 -13.52 1.24 4.75
C LEU A 214 -13.64 1.83 3.34
N LEU A 215 -14.61 1.37 2.54
CA LEU A 215 -14.89 1.93 1.21
C LEU A 215 -15.29 3.40 1.29
N LEU A 216 -16.04 3.79 2.31
CA LEU A 216 -16.46 5.17 2.53
C LEU A 216 -15.27 6.05 2.97
N ILE A 217 -14.38 5.56 3.85
CA ILE A 217 -13.11 6.22 4.18
C ILE A 217 -12.26 6.38 2.93
N ILE A 218 -12.07 5.31 2.14
CA ILE A 218 -11.29 5.36 0.91
C ILE A 218 -11.91 6.38 -0.05
N TYR A 219 -13.22 6.36 -0.22
CA TYR A 219 -13.95 7.31 -1.04
C TYR A 219 -13.75 8.75 -0.56
N PHE A 220 -13.95 9.04 0.72
CA PHE A 220 -13.74 10.38 1.25
C PHE A 220 -12.28 10.82 1.18
N VAL A 221 -11.32 9.98 1.53
CA VAL A 221 -9.90 10.36 1.59
C VAL A 221 -9.27 10.48 0.20
N PHE A 222 -9.61 9.60 -0.75
CA PHE A 222 -8.94 9.51 -2.04
C PHE A 222 -9.78 9.97 -3.25
N ILE A 223 -11.10 9.92 -3.17
CA ILE A 223 -12.00 10.20 -4.31
C ILE A 223 -12.72 11.54 -4.15
N PHE A 224 -13.18 11.88 -2.95
CA PHE A 224 -13.96 13.09 -2.72
C PHE A 224 -13.12 14.35 -2.94
N TYR A 225 -13.57 15.21 -3.85
CA TYR A 225 -12.82 16.34 -4.38
C TYR A 225 -12.33 17.33 -3.31
N LYS A 226 -13.05 17.50 -2.20
CA LYS A 226 -12.65 18.42 -1.12
C LYS A 226 -11.55 17.86 -0.22
N THR A 227 -11.46 16.54 -0.06
CA THR A 227 -10.59 15.86 0.91
C THR A 227 -9.47 15.07 0.24
N LYS A 228 -9.48 14.98 -1.09
CA LYS A 228 -8.43 14.37 -1.91
C LYS A 228 -7.01 14.83 -1.56
N PHE A 229 -6.84 16.08 -1.10
CA PHE A 229 -5.54 16.60 -0.69
C PHE A 229 -4.96 15.88 0.52
N ILE A 230 -5.79 15.40 1.45
CA ILE A 230 -5.36 14.61 2.62
C ILE A 230 -4.83 13.25 2.16
N GLY A 231 -5.58 12.55 1.30
CA GLY A 231 -5.14 11.25 0.78
C GLY A 231 -3.84 11.36 -0.01
N GLN A 232 -3.68 12.41 -0.81
CA GLN A 232 -2.43 12.68 -1.52
C GLN A 232 -1.28 12.96 -0.55
N TYR A 233 -1.49 13.79 0.47
CA TYR A 233 -0.47 14.06 1.48
C TYR A 233 -0.03 12.78 2.21
N LEU A 234 -0.95 11.87 2.51
CA LEU A 234 -0.64 10.58 3.10
C LEU A 234 0.20 9.71 2.16
N LEU A 235 -0.14 9.69 0.87
CA LEU A 235 0.63 8.97 -0.17
C LEU A 235 2.08 9.43 -0.25
N PHE A 236 2.33 10.74 -0.11
CA PHE A 236 3.69 11.29 -0.12
C PHE A 236 4.54 10.88 1.11
N LYS A 237 3.92 10.43 2.20
CA LYS A 237 4.65 9.93 3.39
C LYS A 237 5.05 8.47 3.29
N ILE A 238 4.42 7.70 2.40
CA ILE A 238 4.78 6.29 2.23
C ILE A 238 6.19 6.22 1.62
N PRO A 239 7.11 5.44 2.21
CA PRO A 239 8.48 5.33 1.71
C PRO A 239 8.47 4.85 0.25
N GLY A 240 9.28 5.49 -0.59
CA GLY A 240 9.35 5.21 -2.03
C GLY A 240 8.23 5.84 -2.87
N VAL A 241 6.99 5.91 -2.38
CA VAL A 241 5.82 6.40 -3.15
C VAL A 241 5.94 7.88 -3.51
N GLY A 242 6.36 8.73 -2.57
CA GLY A 242 6.53 10.17 -2.86
C GLY A 242 7.53 10.44 -4.00
N LYS A 243 8.65 9.69 -4.03
CA LYS A 243 9.66 9.76 -5.10
C LYS A 243 9.10 9.25 -6.43
N LEU A 244 8.34 8.15 -6.39
CA LEU A 244 7.67 7.60 -7.57
C LEU A 244 6.69 8.61 -8.17
N ILE A 245 5.84 9.23 -7.34
CA ILE A 245 4.91 10.29 -7.79
C ILE A 245 5.70 11.43 -8.43
N GLN A 246 6.80 11.87 -7.81
CA GLN A 246 7.64 12.93 -8.35
C GLN A 246 8.17 12.59 -9.76
N GLN A 247 8.65 11.37 -9.95
CA GLN A 247 9.17 10.89 -11.24
C GLN A 247 8.07 10.77 -12.30
N VAL A 248 6.90 10.22 -11.94
CA VAL A 248 5.73 10.14 -12.84
C VAL A 248 5.32 11.53 -13.30
N GLN A 249 5.29 12.51 -12.38
CA GLN A 249 4.89 13.88 -12.72
C GLN A 249 5.95 14.61 -13.56
N MET A 250 7.24 14.33 -13.37
CA MET A 250 8.30 14.85 -14.25
C MET A 250 8.27 14.20 -15.64
N ALA A 251 8.00 12.89 -15.72
CA ALA A 251 7.79 12.19 -16.99
C ALA A 251 6.60 12.78 -17.75
N GLN A 252 5.47 12.96 -17.05
CA GLN A 252 4.24 13.53 -17.60
C GLN A 252 4.46 14.99 -18.05
N LEU A 253 5.14 15.81 -17.24
CA LEU A 253 5.53 17.16 -17.63
C LEU A 253 6.34 17.15 -18.92
N GLY A 254 7.39 16.32 -18.98
CA GLY A 254 8.27 16.26 -20.14
C GLY A 254 7.54 15.85 -21.41
N TYR A 255 6.74 14.77 -21.35
CA TYR A 255 5.99 14.29 -22.49
C TYR A 255 4.89 15.24 -22.94
N ILE A 256 4.01 15.67 -22.04
CA ILE A 256 2.85 16.49 -22.43
C ILE A 256 3.34 17.86 -22.90
N LEU A 257 4.18 18.53 -22.12
CA LEU A 257 4.65 19.87 -22.47
C LEU A 257 5.55 19.83 -23.71
N GLY A 258 6.48 18.88 -23.79
CA GLY A 258 7.36 18.71 -24.95
C GLY A 258 6.60 18.38 -26.23
N THR A 259 5.59 17.51 -26.16
CA THR A 259 4.73 17.17 -27.30
C THR A 259 3.92 18.36 -27.77
N LEU A 260 3.23 19.05 -26.86
CA LEU A 260 2.37 20.18 -27.21
C LEU A 260 3.19 21.31 -27.83
N LEU A 261 4.36 21.60 -27.27
CA LEU A 261 5.28 22.60 -27.82
C LEU A 261 5.84 22.18 -29.18
N LYS A 262 6.21 20.91 -29.36
CA LYS A 262 6.68 20.37 -30.64
C LYS A 262 5.59 20.41 -31.72
N ALA A 263 4.32 20.28 -31.32
CA ALA A 263 3.16 20.46 -32.18
C ALA A 263 2.85 21.95 -32.47
N GLY A 264 3.63 22.88 -31.92
CA GLY A 264 3.51 24.32 -32.16
C GLY A 264 2.53 25.05 -31.24
N LEU A 265 2.03 24.39 -30.18
CA LEU A 265 1.09 25.03 -29.26
C LEU A 265 1.80 26.07 -28.37
N PRO A 266 1.25 27.29 -28.19
CA PRO A 266 1.85 28.31 -27.32
C PRO A 266 2.09 27.80 -25.89
N ILE A 267 3.24 28.14 -25.31
CA ILE A 267 3.67 27.63 -23.99
C ILE A 267 2.63 27.79 -22.88
N VAL A 268 1.93 28.93 -22.85
CA VAL A 268 0.88 29.21 -21.85
C VAL A 268 -0.28 28.20 -21.98
N ASN A 269 -0.74 27.94 -23.20
CA ASN A 269 -1.80 26.97 -23.49
C ASN A 269 -1.35 25.51 -23.26
N SER A 270 -0.07 25.25 -23.47
CA SER A 270 0.52 23.94 -23.20
C SER A 270 0.61 23.66 -21.70
N ILE A 271 0.93 24.67 -20.88
CA ILE A 271 0.94 24.54 -19.41
C ILE A 271 -0.48 24.42 -18.85
N SER A 272 -1.47 25.15 -19.38
CA SER A 272 -2.86 24.99 -18.94
C SER A 272 -3.35 23.56 -19.22
N SER A 273 -3.04 23.03 -20.40
CA SER A 273 -3.35 21.63 -20.77
C SER A 273 -2.65 20.63 -19.84
N LEU A 274 -1.39 20.89 -19.45
CA LEU A 274 -0.65 20.08 -18.47
C LEU A 274 -1.28 20.15 -17.06
N ALA A 275 -1.77 21.32 -16.64
CA ALA A 275 -2.45 21.51 -15.36
C ALA A 275 -3.74 20.69 -15.26
N GLU A 276 -4.44 20.48 -16.37
CA GLU A 276 -5.63 19.64 -16.44
C GLU A 276 -5.31 18.15 -16.58
N ALA A 277 -4.12 17.80 -17.08
CA ALA A 277 -3.67 16.41 -17.18
C ALA A 277 -3.22 15.81 -15.84
N THR A 278 -2.78 16.62 -14.89
CA THR A 278 -2.35 16.13 -13.58
C THR A 278 -3.52 15.95 -12.61
N THR A 279 -3.50 14.84 -11.86
CA THR A 279 -4.49 14.56 -10.83
C THR A 279 -4.05 14.97 -9.43
N PHE A 280 -2.78 15.36 -9.26
CA PHE A 280 -2.17 15.73 -8.00
C PHE A 280 -2.34 17.23 -7.72
N TYR A 281 -2.95 17.57 -6.59
CA TYR A 281 -3.31 18.94 -6.22
C TYR A 281 -2.08 19.86 -6.16
N ASN A 282 -0.97 19.39 -5.59
CA ASN A 282 0.26 20.18 -5.47
C ASN A 282 0.85 20.52 -6.86
N TYR A 283 0.82 19.57 -7.80
CA TYR A 283 1.27 19.79 -9.17
C TYR A 283 0.30 20.68 -9.95
N LYS A 284 -1.01 20.46 -9.82
CA LYS A 284 -2.03 21.31 -10.45
C LYS A 284 -1.90 22.77 -10.01
N LYS A 285 -1.77 23.01 -8.71
CA LYS A 285 -1.51 24.36 -8.14
C LYS A 285 -0.22 24.97 -8.68
N PHE A 286 0.84 24.17 -8.76
CA PHE A 286 2.12 24.61 -9.30
C PHE A 286 2.05 24.97 -10.78
N PHE A 287 1.37 24.17 -11.62
CA PHE A 287 1.23 24.45 -13.05
C PHE A 287 0.36 25.67 -13.34
N TYR A 288 -0.73 25.90 -12.58
CA TYR A 288 -1.46 27.16 -12.70
C TYR A 288 -0.64 28.38 -12.27
N PHE A 289 0.18 28.24 -11.23
CA PHE A 289 1.11 29.30 -10.85
C PHE A 289 2.12 29.57 -11.96
N LEU A 290 2.65 28.50 -12.57
CA LEU A 290 3.58 28.58 -13.69
C LEU A 290 2.94 29.30 -14.89
N GLN A 291 1.74 28.89 -15.28
CA GLN A 291 0.94 29.53 -16.33
C GLN A 291 0.80 31.04 -16.09
N LYS A 292 0.31 31.43 -14.90
CA LYS A 292 0.11 32.83 -14.56
C LYS A 292 1.41 33.63 -14.53
N SER A 293 2.52 33.02 -14.13
CA SER A 293 3.83 33.68 -14.13
C SER A 293 4.33 33.96 -15.55
N LEU A 294 4.11 33.02 -16.48
CA LEU A 294 4.44 33.18 -17.90
C LEU A 294 3.53 34.18 -18.61
N GLU A 295 2.23 34.23 -18.27
CA GLU A 295 1.32 35.27 -18.75
C GLU A 295 1.80 36.68 -18.36
N ASN A 296 2.48 36.80 -17.21
CA ASN A 296 3.12 38.03 -16.75
C ASN A 296 4.52 38.26 -17.35
N GLY A 297 4.96 37.44 -18.32
CA GLY A 297 6.24 37.59 -19.01
C GLY A 297 7.47 37.04 -18.27
N ASN A 298 7.30 36.26 -17.19
CA ASN A 298 8.43 35.59 -16.56
C ASN A 298 8.82 34.32 -17.34
N SER A 299 10.11 33.99 -17.30
CA SER A 299 10.62 32.72 -17.83
C SER A 299 10.23 31.53 -16.94
N ILE A 300 10.19 30.32 -17.49
CA ILE A 300 9.92 29.08 -16.75
C ILE A 300 10.94 28.93 -15.62
N TYR A 301 12.22 29.12 -15.93
CA TYR A 301 13.29 29.00 -14.96
C TYR A 301 13.15 29.98 -13.79
N ARG A 302 12.84 31.26 -14.08
CA ARG A 302 12.63 32.27 -13.04
C ARG A 302 11.46 31.89 -12.14
N THR A 303 10.41 31.30 -12.71
CA THR A 303 9.22 30.91 -11.97
C THR A 303 9.49 29.81 -10.94
N PHE A 304 10.43 28.91 -11.20
CA PHE A 304 10.85 27.91 -10.20
C PHE A 304 11.41 28.56 -8.93
N GLY A 305 12.13 29.67 -9.04
CA GLY A 305 12.63 30.43 -7.89
C GLY A 305 11.55 31.21 -7.13
N LEU A 306 10.43 31.54 -7.78
CA LEU A 306 9.31 32.26 -7.17
C LEU A 306 8.35 31.33 -6.41
N TYR A 307 8.32 30.04 -6.75
CA TYR A 307 7.42 29.08 -6.11
C TYR A 307 8.09 28.38 -4.92
N LYS A 308 7.48 28.51 -3.74
CA LYS A 308 7.97 27.87 -2.51
C LYS A 308 7.98 26.34 -2.64
N ASN A 309 9.10 25.71 -2.30
CA ASN A 309 9.32 24.25 -2.38
C ASN A 309 9.22 23.68 -3.81
N SER A 310 9.59 24.45 -4.84
CA SER A 310 9.63 23.96 -6.23
C SER A 310 10.58 22.78 -6.41
N ASP A 311 11.68 22.75 -5.66
CA ASP A 311 12.70 21.69 -5.58
C ASP A 311 12.11 20.32 -5.18
N LYS A 312 11.06 20.31 -4.34
CA LYS A 312 10.34 19.09 -3.96
C LYS A 312 9.42 18.57 -5.08
N LEU A 313 8.98 19.43 -5.99
CA LEU A 313 8.10 19.05 -7.10
C LEU A 313 8.88 18.70 -8.36
N ILE A 314 9.86 19.53 -8.70
CA ILE A 314 10.75 19.38 -9.85
C ILE A 314 12.19 19.45 -9.34
N THR A 315 12.96 18.41 -9.60
CA THR A 315 14.35 18.33 -9.14
C THR A 315 15.23 19.44 -9.74
N ILE A 316 16.21 19.91 -8.98
CA ILE A 316 17.12 21.01 -9.37
C ILE A 316 17.78 20.77 -10.74
N PRO A 317 18.30 19.56 -11.07
CA PRO A 317 18.88 19.32 -12.40
C PRO A 317 17.88 19.53 -13.54
N VAL A 318 16.62 19.15 -13.35
CA VAL A 318 15.56 19.36 -14.34
C VAL A 318 15.25 20.84 -14.51
N GLN A 319 15.19 21.59 -13.40
CA GLN A 319 15.00 23.05 -13.46
C GLN A 319 16.10 23.71 -14.30
N GLN A 320 17.37 23.32 -14.09
CA GLN A 320 18.51 23.83 -14.85
C GLN A 320 18.46 23.43 -16.33
N MET A 321 18.12 22.17 -16.65
CA MET A 321 17.95 21.71 -18.03
C MET A 321 16.89 22.54 -18.76
N ILE A 322 15.74 22.78 -18.12
CA ILE A 322 14.67 23.62 -18.67
C ILE A 322 15.15 25.06 -18.87
N GLY A 323 15.84 25.65 -17.90
CA GLY A 323 16.34 27.02 -18.01
C GLY A 323 17.40 27.19 -19.10
N SER A 324 18.27 26.21 -19.29
CA SER A 324 19.24 26.21 -20.39
C SER A 324 18.54 26.03 -21.75
N ALA A 325 17.56 25.13 -21.83
CA ALA A 325 16.81 24.86 -23.05
C ALA A 325 15.89 26.02 -23.48
N GLU A 326 15.31 26.74 -22.51
CA GLU A 326 14.53 27.95 -22.73
C GLU A 326 15.39 29.05 -23.36
N LYS A 327 16.65 29.20 -22.90
CA LYS A 327 17.61 30.16 -23.48
C LYS A 327 18.12 29.74 -24.85
N SER A 328 18.29 28.44 -25.10
CA SER A 328 18.82 27.92 -26.36
C SER A 328 17.74 27.66 -27.41
N GLY A 329 16.46 27.82 -27.08
CA GLY A 329 15.33 27.58 -28.00
C GLY A 329 14.99 26.11 -28.23
N CYS A 330 15.68 25.16 -27.59
CA CYS A 330 15.47 23.71 -27.74
C CYS A 330 14.63 23.11 -26.61
N LEU A 331 13.66 23.90 -26.13
CA LEU A 331 12.78 23.52 -25.02
C LEU A 331 11.94 22.26 -25.32
N PRO A 332 11.29 22.12 -26.51
CA PRO A 332 10.48 20.94 -26.81
C PRO A 332 11.28 19.63 -26.75
N GLU A 333 12.47 19.59 -27.36
CA GLU A 333 13.34 18.41 -27.42
C GLU A 333 13.86 18.04 -26.03
N THR A 334 14.25 19.04 -25.25
CA THR A 334 14.77 18.83 -23.90
C THR A 334 13.68 18.29 -22.97
N LEU A 335 12.44 18.80 -23.08
CA LEU A 335 11.30 18.30 -22.31
C LEU A 335 10.97 16.84 -22.65
N LEU A 336 10.97 16.47 -23.94
CA LEU A 336 10.79 15.09 -24.34
C LEU A 336 11.89 14.19 -23.75
N LYS A 337 13.15 14.65 -23.77
CA LYS A 337 14.26 13.91 -23.16
C LYS A 337 14.13 13.76 -21.64
N ILE A 338 13.66 14.80 -20.94
CA ILE A 338 13.30 14.73 -19.53
C ILE A 338 12.21 13.67 -19.33
N GLY A 339 11.19 13.67 -20.19
CA GLY A 339 10.12 12.66 -20.22
C GLY A 339 10.67 11.23 -20.24
N GLU A 340 11.55 10.94 -21.18
CA GLU A 340 12.21 9.63 -21.35
C GLU A 340 13.03 9.22 -20.13
N ILE A 341 13.89 10.11 -19.62
CA ILE A 341 14.74 9.83 -18.45
C ILE A 341 13.89 9.52 -17.22
N PHE A 342 12.80 10.25 -17.01
CA PHE A 342 11.93 10.04 -15.86
C PHE A 342 10.96 8.88 -16.02
N GLU A 343 10.64 8.48 -17.24
CA GLU A 343 9.94 7.21 -17.52
C GLU A 343 10.81 6.02 -17.12
N GLU A 344 12.08 6.00 -17.51
CA GLU A 344 13.04 4.96 -17.12
C GLU A 344 13.22 4.93 -15.59
N LYS A 345 13.38 6.09 -14.95
CA LYS A 345 13.45 6.19 -13.48
C LYS A 345 12.17 5.71 -12.80
N THR A 346 11.00 5.99 -13.37
CA THR A 346 9.70 5.54 -12.86
C THR A 346 9.61 4.02 -12.91
N GLU A 347 10.08 3.40 -13.99
CA GLU A 347 10.14 1.94 -14.10
C GLU A 347 11.04 1.32 -13.03
N ILE A 348 12.24 1.87 -12.84
CA ILE A 348 13.17 1.41 -11.81
C ILE A 348 12.56 1.59 -10.41
N SER A 349 11.98 2.76 -10.12
CA SER A 349 11.36 3.03 -8.83
C SER A 349 10.11 2.21 -8.56
N THR A 350 9.36 1.81 -9.59
CA THR A 350 8.23 0.88 -9.43
C THR A 350 8.73 -0.51 -9.00
N LYS A 351 9.83 -1.01 -9.60
CA LYS A 351 10.47 -2.26 -9.19
C LYS A 351 11.00 -2.18 -7.75
N ASN A 352 11.69 -1.09 -7.43
CA ASN A 352 12.24 -0.87 -6.09
C ASN A 352 11.14 -0.72 -5.02
N LEU A 353 9.96 -0.21 -5.39
CA LEU A 353 8.84 -0.10 -4.46
C LEU A 353 8.39 -1.48 -3.97
N ALA A 354 8.33 -2.48 -4.85
CA ALA A 354 8.02 -3.86 -4.46
C ALA A 354 9.07 -4.42 -3.49
N ILE A 355 10.36 -4.20 -3.79
CA ILE A 355 11.48 -4.64 -2.94
C ILE A 355 11.44 -3.99 -1.55
N ILE A 356 11.06 -2.70 -1.46
CA ILE A 356 10.95 -2.00 -0.17
C ILE A 356 9.71 -2.46 0.61
N LEU A 357 8.62 -2.77 -0.08
CA LEU A 357 7.38 -3.23 0.56
C LEU A 357 7.51 -4.62 1.17
N GLU A 358 8.39 -5.48 0.63
CA GLU A 358 8.58 -6.85 1.11
C GLU A 358 9.08 -6.93 2.57
N PRO A 359 10.16 -6.24 3.01
CA PRO A 359 10.56 -6.21 4.41
C PRO A 359 9.48 -5.68 5.35
N VAL A 360 8.74 -4.65 4.92
CA VAL A 360 7.63 -4.09 5.71
C VAL A 360 6.53 -5.14 5.90
N LEU A 361 6.20 -5.86 4.82
CA LEU A 361 5.23 -6.94 4.84
C LEU A 361 5.68 -8.07 5.77
N LEU A 362 6.96 -8.48 5.71
CA LEU A 362 7.51 -9.51 6.61
C LEU A 362 7.42 -9.11 8.08
N ILE A 363 7.70 -7.85 8.42
CA ILE A 363 7.56 -7.35 9.80
C ILE A 363 6.09 -7.41 10.26
N ILE A 364 5.15 -7.01 9.40
CA ILE A 364 3.71 -7.05 9.70
C ILE A 364 3.24 -8.49 9.91
N ILE A 365 3.65 -9.42 9.03
CA ILE A 365 3.30 -10.84 9.13
C ILE A 365 3.92 -11.44 10.38
N TRP A 366 5.20 -11.19 10.64
CA TRP A 366 5.88 -11.65 11.83
C TRP A 366 5.13 -11.19 13.09
N LEU A 367 4.77 -9.90 13.16
CA LEU A 367 4.01 -9.36 14.29
C LEU A 367 2.65 -10.06 14.44
N GLY A 368 1.93 -10.26 13.33
CA GLY A 368 0.64 -10.95 13.33
C GLY A 368 0.73 -12.41 13.74
N VAL A 369 1.67 -13.17 13.16
CA VAL A 369 1.90 -14.58 13.46
C VAL A 369 2.38 -14.77 14.89
N VAL A 370 3.32 -13.95 15.38
CA VAL A 370 3.78 -14.00 16.77
C VAL A 370 2.63 -13.68 17.73
N ALA A 371 1.81 -12.67 17.44
CA ALA A 371 0.66 -12.35 18.28
C ALA A 371 -0.33 -13.52 18.38
N VAL A 372 -0.63 -14.18 17.25
CA VAL A 372 -1.50 -15.36 17.21
C VAL A 372 -0.85 -16.55 17.93
N ALA A 373 0.44 -16.81 17.68
CA ALA A 373 1.18 -17.89 18.31
C ALA A 373 1.23 -17.73 19.84
N LEU A 374 1.56 -16.53 20.34
CA LEU A 374 1.54 -16.23 21.77
C LEU A 374 0.13 -16.40 22.36
N ALA A 375 -0.91 -15.96 21.65
CA ALA A 375 -2.28 -16.12 22.13
C ALA A 375 -2.71 -17.59 22.29
N VAL A 376 -2.13 -18.51 21.50
CA VAL A 376 -2.37 -19.95 21.58
C VAL A 376 -1.44 -20.65 22.58
N ILE A 377 -0.14 -20.32 22.58
CA ILE A 377 0.89 -21.00 23.36
C ILE A 377 0.84 -20.60 24.85
N LEU A 378 0.64 -19.32 25.16
CA LEU A 378 0.61 -18.85 26.56
C LEU A 378 -0.42 -19.60 27.42
N PRO A 379 -1.66 -19.81 26.95
CA PRO A 379 -2.62 -20.65 27.66
C PRO A 379 -2.06 -22.05 27.94
N ILE A 380 -1.45 -22.71 26.95
CA ILE A 380 -0.92 -24.08 27.12
C ILE A 380 0.11 -24.14 28.25
N TYR A 381 0.97 -23.14 28.38
CA TYR A 381 1.90 -23.06 29.51
C TYR A 381 1.21 -22.84 30.86
N SER A 382 0.15 -22.02 30.92
CA SER A 382 -0.57 -21.83 32.18
C SER A 382 -1.34 -23.07 32.62
N LEU A 383 -1.74 -23.95 31.68
CA LEU A 383 -2.28 -25.28 32.01
C LEU A 383 -1.24 -26.14 32.73
N ILE A 384 -0.03 -26.22 32.17
CA ILE A 384 1.06 -27.04 32.73
C ILE A 384 1.48 -26.49 34.10
N GLY A 385 1.61 -25.16 34.23
CA GLY A 385 1.98 -24.51 35.49
C GLY A 385 0.89 -24.57 36.57
N GLY A 386 -0.39 -24.58 36.21
CA GLY A 386 -1.48 -24.73 37.17
C GLY A 386 -1.58 -26.14 37.77
N LEU A 387 -1.24 -27.17 36.98
CA LEU A 387 -1.28 -28.57 37.41
C LEU A 387 -0.20 -28.90 38.46
N SER A 388 0.92 -28.18 38.50
CA SER A 388 1.96 -28.42 39.50
C SER A 388 1.60 -27.90 40.90
N GLN A 389 0.77 -26.85 41.00
CA GLN A 389 0.37 -26.24 42.28
C GLN A 389 -0.72 -27.01 43.03
N SER A 390 -1.58 -27.76 42.35
CA SER A 390 -2.67 -28.53 43.01
C SER A 390 -2.19 -29.72 43.84
N SER A 391 -0.92 -30.11 43.73
CA SER A 391 -0.34 -31.27 44.43
C SER A 391 0.11 -30.99 45.88
N SER A 392 0.06 -29.73 46.35
CA SER A 392 0.65 -29.32 47.64
C SER A 392 -0.34 -28.83 48.72
N THR A 393 -1.65 -29.05 48.56
CA THR A 393 -2.61 -28.66 49.61
C THR A 393 -2.76 -29.79 50.64
N SER A 394 -1.97 -29.74 51.73
CA SER A 394 -2.26 -30.48 52.95
C SER A 394 -3.48 -29.87 53.65
N THR A 395 -4.48 -30.71 53.93
CA THR A 395 -5.67 -30.38 54.71
C THR A 395 -5.29 -29.87 56.11
N PRO A 396 -5.86 -28.77 56.64
CA PRO A 396 -5.69 -28.44 58.05
C PRO A 396 -6.50 -29.42 58.89
N LEU A 397 -5.86 -30.09 59.86
CA LEU A 397 -6.54 -30.92 60.86
C LEU A 397 -7.44 -30.07 61.77
N PRO A 398 -8.59 -30.59 62.25
CA PRO A 398 -9.47 -29.88 63.17
C PRO A 398 -8.83 -29.76 64.57
N PRO A 399 -9.17 -28.73 65.37
CA PRO A 399 -8.63 -28.59 66.73
C PRO A 399 -9.27 -29.62 67.67
N SER A 400 -8.44 -30.33 68.43
CA SER A 400 -8.88 -31.25 69.51
C SER A 400 -8.97 -30.52 70.86
N PRO A 401 -9.78 -31.01 71.83
CA PRO A 401 -10.07 -30.29 73.07
C PRO A 401 -8.92 -30.34 74.07
N ILE A 402 -8.84 -29.29 74.89
CA ILE A 402 -7.85 -29.07 75.96
C ILE A 402 -8.11 -30.04 77.12
N ILE A 403 -7.08 -30.80 77.51
CA ILE A 403 -7.00 -31.45 78.83
C ILE A 403 -5.66 -31.04 79.45
N GLU A 404 -5.77 -30.43 80.62
CA GLU A 404 -4.72 -30.00 81.54
C GLU A 404 -4.25 -31.23 82.35
N ILE A 405 -2.93 -31.47 82.50
CA ILE A 405 -2.29 -32.14 83.65
C ILE A 405 -0.76 -31.89 83.61
N GLU A 406 -0.31 -31.54 84.80
CA GLU A 406 1.00 -31.42 85.46
C GLU A 406 2.35 -31.73 84.78
N GLU A 407 3.26 -30.85 85.19
CA GLU A 407 4.72 -30.76 85.17
C GLU A 407 5.45 -32.00 85.72
N ILE A 408 6.57 -32.41 85.09
CA ILE A 408 7.83 -32.91 85.70
C ILE A 408 8.94 -33.06 84.61
N ALA A 409 10.06 -32.36 84.87
CA ALA A 409 11.50 -32.61 84.62
C ALA A 409 12.11 -33.03 83.24
N GLU A 410 13.04 -32.14 82.81
CA GLU A 410 14.41 -32.34 82.25
C GLU A 410 14.70 -32.90 80.83
N GLN A 411 15.08 -31.95 79.93
CA GLN A 411 16.22 -31.87 78.96
C GLN A 411 16.53 -32.97 77.89
N PRO A 412 17.21 -32.64 76.77
CA PRO A 412 17.19 -31.45 75.91
C PRO A 412 17.05 -31.75 74.39
N LEU A 413 16.61 -30.73 73.63
CA LEU A 413 16.96 -30.35 72.24
C LEU A 413 17.12 -31.42 71.14
N ALA A 414 16.21 -31.45 70.16
CA ALA A 414 16.55 -31.79 68.77
C ALA A 414 15.60 -31.13 67.75
N THR A 415 16.25 -30.46 66.81
CA THR A 415 15.76 -29.56 65.78
C THR A 415 15.17 -30.33 64.59
N THR A 416 14.20 -29.70 63.94
CA THR A 416 13.72 -29.86 62.55
C THR A 416 14.51 -30.85 61.68
N THR A 417 13.88 -31.96 61.29
CA THR A 417 14.38 -32.83 60.22
C THR A 417 14.12 -32.16 58.86
N GLU A 418 15.10 -31.42 58.35
CA GLU A 418 15.22 -31.17 56.91
C GLU A 418 15.69 -32.47 56.24
N ASN A 419 14.91 -32.95 55.26
CA ASN A 419 15.34 -34.02 54.36
C ASN A 419 16.51 -33.52 53.51
N ILE A 420 17.71 -33.98 53.84
CA ILE A 420 18.93 -33.75 53.08
C ILE A 420 18.83 -34.53 51.76
N ILE A 421 18.74 -33.80 50.64
CA ILE A 421 18.95 -34.37 49.31
C ILE A 421 20.44 -34.72 49.23
N SER A 422 20.76 -36.02 49.15
CA SER A 422 22.11 -36.50 48.86
C SER A 422 22.56 -35.96 47.51
N LEU A 423 23.52 -35.03 47.53
CA LEU A 423 24.13 -34.43 46.34
C LEU A 423 25.08 -35.45 45.72
N LYS A 424 24.63 -36.13 44.66
CA LYS A 424 25.46 -37.08 43.92
C LYS A 424 26.50 -36.31 43.09
N LYS A 425 27.78 -36.57 43.37
CA LYS A 425 28.90 -35.90 42.69
C LYS A 425 29.70 -36.89 41.85
N LEU A 426 30.35 -36.38 40.82
CA LEU A 426 31.24 -37.13 39.95
C LEU A 426 32.50 -36.33 39.66
N LYS A 427 33.62 -37.02 39.44
CA LYS A 427 34.93 -36.47 39.13
C LYS A 427 35.39 -36.95 37.76
N ILE A 428 36.01 -36.05 37.00
CA ILE A 428 36.48 -36.36 35.65
C ILE A 428 37.84 -37.06 35.69
N LYS A 429 37.92 -38.25 35.08
CA LYS A 429 39.18 -39.02 34.93
C LYS A 429 40.07 -38.39 33.85
N PRO A 430 41.40 -38.59 33.92
CA PRO A 430 42.30 -38.17 32.86
C PRO A 430 41.97 -38.86 31.54
N THR A 431 41.77 -38.07 30.47
CA THR A 431 41.52 -38.56 29.11
C THR A 431 42.79 -38.48 28.26
N PRO A 432 42.97 -39.32 27.22
CA PRO A 432 44.14 -39.27 26.33
C PRO A 432 44.33 -37.93 25.61
N VAL A 433 43.27 -37.12 25.51
CA VAL A 433 43.25 -35.82 24.82
C VAL A 433 43.27 -34.64 25.79
N GLY A 434 43.30 -34.88 27.10
CA GLY A 434 43.40 -33.85 28.14
C GLY A 434 42.09 -33.10 28.46
N TYR A 435 40.97 -33.48 27.88
CA TYR A 435 39.64 -32.92 28.16
C TYR A 435 38.51 -33.94 27.88
N LEU A 436 37.33 -33.70 28.43
CA LEU A 436 36.10 -34.44 28.14
C LEU A 436 35.06 -33.50 27.51
N ASN A 437 34.40 -33.94 26.44
CA ASN A 437 33.37 -33.15 25.78
C ASN A 437 32.02 -33.32 26.50
N VAL A 438 31.40 -32.21 26.87
CA VAL A 438 30.00 -32.16 27.35
C VAL A 438 29.10 -31.97 26.14
N ARG A 439 28.06 -32.80 26.03
CA ARG A 439 27.16 -32.83 24.87
C ARG A 439 25.73 -32.48 25.24
N ASP A 440 24.96 -32.06 24.24
CA ASP A 440 23.53 -31.78 24.39
C ASP A 440 22.67 -33.05 24.56
N ASN A 441 23.15 -34.20 24.09
CA ASN A 441 22.46 -35.49 24.15
C ASN A 441 23.42 -36.63 24.57
N PRO A 442 22.91 -37.74 25.17
CA PRO A 442 23.72 -38.89 25.61
C PRO A 442 24.15 -39.79 24.44
N ASN A 443 24.85 -39.23 23.46
CA ASN A 443 25.43 -39.97 22.34
C ASN A 443 26.68 -39.27 21.78
N LEU A 444 27.55 -40.03 21.10
CA LEU A 444 28.81 -39.52 20.55
C LEU A 444 28.64 -38.51 19.40
N ASN A 445 27.46 -38.47 18.77
CA ASN A 445 27.13 -37.59 17.64
C ASN A 445 26.49 -36.26 18.07
N GLY A 446 26.21 -36.07 19.37
CA GLY A 446 25.57 -34.87 19.90
C GLY A 446 26.43 -33.62 19.75
N ARG A 447 25.81 -32.44 19.75
CA ARG A 447 26.55 -31.18 19.65
C ARG A 447 27.36 -30.97 20.93
N ILE A 448 28.63 -30.60 20.77
CA ILE A 448 29.51 -30.28 21.90
C ILE A 448 29.11 -28.91 22.45
N LEU A 449 28.73 -28.87 23.72
CA LEU A 449 28.39 -27.65 24.45
C LEU A 449 29.66 -26.97 24.98
N LEU A 450 30.54 -27.75 25.63
CA LEU A 450 31.80 -27.28 26.18
C LEU A 450 32.77 -28.45 26.46
N ARG A 451 33.97 -28.11 26.92
CA ARG A 451 35.01 -29.07 27.33
C ARG A 451 35.31 -28.86 28.81
N ILE A 452 35.38 -29.96 29.55
CA ILE A 452 35.77 -30.03 30.97
C ILE A 452 37.10 -30.75 31.11
N TYR A 453 37.80 -30.51 32.20
CA TYR A 453 39.17 -30.97 32.41
C TYR A 453 39.27 -32.05 33.50
N PRO A 454 40.33 -32.88 33.48
CA PRO A 454 40.57 -33.86 34.53
C PRO A 454 40.61 -33.22 35.93
N ASP A 455 40.20 -33.98 36.94
CA ASP A 455 40.10 -33.59 38.34
C ASP A 455 39.00 -32.58 38.71
N GLU A 456 38.23 -32.07 37.74
CA GLU A 456 37.03 -31.27 38.02
C GLU A 456 35.88 -32.14 38.58
N ILE A 457 35.11 -31.57 39.52
CA ILE A 457 33.99 -32.24 40.20
C ILE A 457 32.68 -31.56 39.84
N TYR A 458 31.70 -32.35 39.42
CA TYR A 458 30.36 -31.88 39.03
C TYR A 458 29.27 -32.64 39.78
N GLU A 459 28.15 -31.96 40.00
CA GLU A 459 26.92 -32.60 40.46
C GLU A 459 26.17 -33.18 39.26
N TYR A 460 25.59 -34.37 39.41
CA TYR A 460 24.81 -35.01 38.35
C TYR A 460 23.40 -35.35 38.81
N GLN A 461 22.45 -35.25 37.88
CA GLN A 461 21.02 -35.44 38.16
C GLN A 461 20.50 -36.77 37.63
N SER A 462 21.00 -37.23 36.49
CA SER A 462 20.50 -38.43 35.81
C SER A 462 21.63 -39.24 35.16
N GLU A 463 21.39 -40.54 34.97
CA GLU A 463 22.26 -41.45 34.25
C GLU A 463 21.43 -42.18 33.18
N GLN A 464 21.91 -42.19 31.94
CA GLN A 464 21.23 -42.85 30.82
C GLN A 464 22.25 -43.50 29.88
N ALA A 465 22.14 -44.81 29.68
CA ALA A 465 22.92 -45.58 28.71
C ALA A 465 24.46 -45.36 28.81
N GLY A 466 24.99 -45.26 30.03
CA GLY A 466 26.42 -45.02 30.28
C GLY A 466 26.86 -43.57 30.15
N TRP A 467 25.92 -42.62 30.12
CA TRP A 467 26.17 -41.18 30.17
C TRP A 467 25.59 -40.57 31.45
N TYR A 468 26.26 -39.54 31.97
CA TYR A 468 25.82 -38.80 33.16
C TYR A 468 25.44 -37.37 32.77
N GLU A 469 24.30 -36.90 33.25
CA GLU A 469 23.85 -35.53 33.06
C GLU A 469 24.37 -34.66 34.21
N ILE A 470 25.35 -33.81 33.90
CA ILE A 470 25.98 -32.89 34.86
C ILE A 470 25.33 -31.51 34.85
N ILE A 471 25.34 -30.87 36.02
CA ILE A 471 24.95 -29.47 36.20
C ILE A 471 26.17 -28.59 35.97
N LEU A 472 26.08 -27.70 35.00
CA LEU A 472 27.13 -26.73 34.71
C LEU A 472 26.98 -25.47 35.60
N PRO A 473 28.05 -24.70 35.83
CA PRO A 473 27.99 -23.45 36.60
C PRO A 473 26.99 -22.41 36.05
N SER A 474 26.61 -22.53 34.77
CA SER A 474 25.60 -21.70 34.12
C SER A 474 24.15 -22.12 34.39
N ALA A 475 23.93 -23.10 35.28
CA ALA A 475 22.64 -23.77 35.52
C ALA A 475 22.04 -24.49 34.30
N ALA A 476 22.84 -24.69 33.24
CA ALA A 476 22.50 -25.57 32.12
C ALA A 476 22.93 -27.02 32.44
N THR A 477 22.25 -28.00 31.85
CA THR A 477 22.64 -29.41 31.94
C THR A 477 23.36 -29.86 30.68
N GLY A 478 24.20 -30.88 30.81
CA GLY A 478 24.90 -31.49 29.68
C GLY A 478 25.38 -32.90 30.00
N TRP A 479 25.56 -33.70 28.95
CA TRP A 479 25.87 -35.12 29.06
C TRP A 479 27.36 -35.38 28.91
N VAL A 480 27.93 -36.18 29.82
CA VAL A 480 29.31 -36.65 29.78
C VAL A 480 29.36 -38.17 29.71
N PHE A 481 30.35 -38.71 29.01
CA PHE A 481 30.49 -40.14 28.80
C PHE A 481 31.07 -40.82 30.04
N GLY A 482 30.41 -41.86 30.53
CA GLY A 482 30.66 -42.47 31.84
C GLY A 482 32.02 -43.15 32.00
N ASP A 483 32.64 -43.63 30.91
CA ASP A 483 33.96 -44.28 30.98
C ASP A 483 35.06 -43.34 31.50
N TYR A 484 34.88 -42.03 31.33
CA TYR A 484 35.82 -40.99 31.76
C TYR A 484 35.39 -40.29 33.05
N VAL A 485 34.52 -40.92 33.83
CA VAL A 485 33.97 -40.39 35.07
C VAL A 485 34.21 -41.35 36.23
N GLU A 486 34.42 -40.80 37.42
CA GLU A 486 34.46 -41.50 38.70
C GLU A 486 33.36 -40.93 39.61
N LEU A 487 32.48 -41.79 40.13
CA LEU A 487 31.42 -41.35 41.04
C LEU A 487 32.00 -41.13 42.43
N ILE A 488 31.81 -39.93 42.97
CA ILE A 488 32.15 -39.60 44.35
C ILE A 488 30.84 -39.62 45.14
N ASN A 489 30.56 -40.75 45.77
CA ASN A 489 29.53 -40.82 46.80
C ASN A 489 30.14 -40.33 48.12
N GLN A 490 29.59 -39.25 48.69
CA GLN A 490 29.86 -38.85 50.08
C GLN A 490 28.68 -39.21 50.96
#